data_AF-E2SS48-F1
#
_entry.id   AF-E2SS48-F1
#
_cell.length_a   1.000
_cell.length_b   1.000
_cell.length_c   1.000
_cell.angle_alpha   90.00
_cell.angle_beta   90.00
_cell.angle_gamma   90.00
#
_symmetry.space_group_name_H-M   'P 1'
#
loop_
_entity.id
_entity.type
_entity.pdbx_description
1 polymer ?
#
loop_
_entity_poly.entity_id
_entity_poly.type
_entity_poly.pdbx_seq_one_letter_code
_entity_poly.pdbx_strand_id
1 'polypeptide(L)'
;MKSTAVEADTRYEFGYRKDAKEEIKPLKGTYDAETKVTIQDLDRNTTYYVYMRKAGKDLYEPSAWSPSVQLTTERSSVAADIVSVTGTPKVNETITFKVENKTENTQDERGIWVLERIGDGMNNTLIPTTTSDDTKTITYRLVPEDAGYQIKATFIGTGDYKDQCSTSSNTIQNDAQDIGITKPKLVRQEEYSITARVEGASDDIYEFGYKEGMKRRSPPLRSLQAGARTYPSHH
;
A
#
# COMPACT_ATOMS: atom_id res chain seq x y z
N MET A 1 -37.90 -36.27 -18.61
CA MET A 1 -37.10 -36.99 -17.59
C MET A 1 -35.87 -37.59 -18.26
N LYS A 2 -34.68 -37.09 -17.95
CA LYS A 2 -33.44 -37.87 -18.01
C LYS A 2 -32.65 -37.52 -16.76
N SER A 3 -32.93 -38.26 -15.71
CA SER A 3 -32.03 -38.39 -14.57
C SER A 3 -30.82 -39.14 -15.11
N THR A 4 -29.73 -38.42 -15.38
CA THR A 4 -28.45 -39.05 -15.74
C THR A 4 -27.89 -39.59 -14.44
N ALA A 5 -28.01 -40.90 -14.22
CA ALA A 5 -27.23 -41.58 -13.22
C ALA A 5 -25.77 -41.21 -13.45
N VAL A 6 -25.09 -40.69 -12.42
CA VAL A 6 -23.64 -40.68 -12.37
C VAL A 6 -23.25 -42.14 -12.59
N GLU A 7 -22.63 -42.47 -13.73
CA GLU A 7 -22.08 -43.81 -13.92
C GLU A 7 -21.14 -44.06 -12.75
N ALA A 8 -21.47 -45.04 -11.91
CA ALA A 8 -20.60 -45.49 -10.84
C ALA A 8 -19.22 -45.74 -11.47
N ASP A 9 -18.18 -45.12 -10.90
CA ASP A 9 -16.80 -45.11 -11.42
C ASP A 9 -16.51 -44.11 -12.58
N THR A 10 -17.19 -42.97 -12.64
CA THR A 10 -16.74 -41.84 -13.47
C THR A 10 -15.64 -41.07 -12.77
N ARG A 11 -14.42 -41.05 -13.35
CA ARG A 11 -13.31 -40.20 -12.90
C ARG A 11 -13.13 -39.01 -13.83
N TYR A 12 -12.56 -37.93 -13.29
CA TYR A 12 -12.35 -36.67 -13.99
C TYR A 12 -10.86 -36.31 -14.06
N GLU A 13 -10.46 -35.69 -15.15
CA GLU A 13 -9.17 -35.03 -15.32
C GLU A 13 -9.39 -33.52 -15.32
N PHE A 14 -8.47 -32.78 -14.71
CA PHE A 14 -8.45 -31.32 -14.76
C PHE A 14 -7.36 -30.83 -15.69
N GLY A 15 -7.55 -29.65 -16.27
CA GLY A 15 -6.54 -28.98 -17.07
C GLY A 15 -6.68 -27.47 -16.97
N TYR A 16 -5.63 -26.74 -17.30
CA TYR A 16 -5.65 -25.28 -17.28
C TYR A 16 -4.80 -24.70 -18.41
N ARG A 17 -5.03 -23.42 -18.72
CA ARG A 17 -4.15 -22.62 -19.57
C ARG A 17 -4.22 -21.15 -19.18
N LYS A 18 -3.19 -20.38 -19.55
CA LYS A 18 -3.10 -18.95 -19.27
C LYS A 18 -3.67 -18.11 -20.42
N ASP A 19 -3.44 -18.55 -21.66
CA ASP A 19 -3.97 -17.89 -22.87
C ASP A 19 -4.86 -18.86 -23.69
N ALA A 20 -5.87 -18.32 -24.38
CA ALA A 20 -6.74 -19.08 -25.26
C ALA A 20 -6.04 -19.72 -26.47
N LYS A 21 -4.85 -19.22 -26.83
CA LYS A 21 -3.98 -19.75 -27.89
C LYS A 21 -3.10 -20.90 -27.42
N GLU A 22 -2.93 -21.08 -26.12
CA GLU A 22 -2.17 -22.18 -25.55
C GLU A 22 -3.00 -23.48 -25.52
N GLU A 23 -2.30 -24.60 -25.59
CA GLU A 23 -2.88 -25.91 -25.32
C GLU A 23 -3.28 -26.02 -23.84
N ILE A 24 -4.35 -26.78 -23.57
CA ILE A 24 -4.77 -27.06 -22.20
C ILE A 24 -3.74 -28.00 -21.58
N LYS A 25 -3.05 -27.54 -20.54
CA LYS A 25 -2.10 -28.33 -19.75
C LYS A 25 -2.87 -29.24 -18.79
N PRO A 26 -2.85 -30.56 -18.97
CA PRO A 26 -3.54 -31.47 -18.05
C PRO A 26 -2.80 -31.56 -16.71
N LEU A 27 -3.56 -31.66 -15.62
CA LEU A 27 -3.04 -32.06 -14.32
C LEU A 27 -2.77 -33.57 -14.34
N LYS A 28 -1.74 -34.01 -13.61
CA LYS A 28 -1.47 -35.44 -13.45
C LYS A 28 -2.49 -36.05 -12.48
N GLY A 29 -3.19 -37.09 -12.95
CA GLY A 29 -4.10 -37.90 -12.13
C GLY A 29 -5.56 -37.78 -12.54
N THR A 30 -6.38 -38.64 -11.93
CA THR A 30 -7.83 -38.68 -12.13
C THR A 30 -8.54 -38.63 -10.78
N TYR A 31 -9.68 -37.97 -10.71
CA TYR A 31 -10.34 -37.60 -9.47
C TYR A 31 -11.80 -38.02 -9.47
N ASP A 32 -12.32 -38.39 -8.30
CA ASP A 32 -13.74 -38.66 -8.11
C ASP A 32 -14.54 -37.35 -8.06
N ALA A 33 -15.86 -37.43 -8.28
CA ALA A 33 -16.75 -36.28 -8.11
C ALA A 33 -16.59 -35.64 -6.72
N GLU A 34 -16.78 -34.32 -6.62
CA GLU A 34 -16.62 -33.52 -5.39
C GLU A 34 -15.20 -33.51 -4.77
N THR A 35 -14.21 -34.17 -5.39
CA THR A 35 -12.83 -34.10 -4.93
C THR A 35 -12.28 -32.69 -5.12
N LYS A 36 -11.72 -32.11 -4.05
CA LYS A 36 -11.01 -30.83 -4.13
C LYS A 36 -9.62 -31.07 -4.73
N VAL A 37 -9.34 -30.38 -5.84
CA VAL A 37 -8.05 -30.46 -6.54
C VAL A 37 -7.36 -29.10 -6.45
N THR A 38 -6.10 -29.09 -6.05
CA THR A 38 -5.27 -27.88 -6.01
C THR A 38 -4.31 -27.87 -7.18
N ILE A 39 -4.33 -26.78 -7.96
CA ILE A 39 -3.36 -26.52 -9.02
C ILE A 39 -2.22 -25.70 -8.41
N GLN A 40 -1.02 -26.28 -8.35
CA GLN A 40 0.18 -25.65 -7.78
C GLN A 40 0.99 -24.93 -8.87
N ASP A 41 1.99 -24.16 -8.43
CA ASP A 41 3.00 -23.52 -9.29
C ASP A 41 2.42 -22.58 -10.36
N LEU A 42 1.32 -21.90 -10.01
CA LEU A 42 0.72 -20.87 -10.86
C LEU A 42 1.33 -19.51 -10.55
N ASP A 43 1.50 -18.70 -11.60
CA ASP A 43 1.85 -17.28 -11.44
C ASP A 43 0.80 -16.55 -10.60
N ARG A 44 1.26 -15.68 -9.71
CA ARG A 44 0.40 -14.76 -8.94
C ARG A 44 -0.29 -13.75 -9.86
N ASN A 45 -1.37 -13.13 -9.37
CA ASN A 45 -2.10 -12.06 -10.09
C ASN A 45 -2.39 -12.37 -11.57
N THR A 46 -2.67 -13.64 -11.88
CA THR A 46 -2.78 -14.13 -13.25
C THR A 46 -4.10 -14.86 -13.43
N THR A 47 -4.84 -14.50 -14.48
CA THR A 47 -6.06 -15.19 -14.87
C THR A 47 -5.74 -16.48 -15.60
N TYR A 48 -6.32 -17.59 -15.13
CA TYR A 48 -6.28 -18.89 -15.76
C TYR A 48 -7.68 -19.34 -16.16
N TYR A 49 -7.73 -20.15 -17.22
CA TYR A 49 -8.93 -20.85 -17.67
C TYR A 49 -8.80 -22.31 -17.25
N VAL A 50 -9.70 -22.77 -16.38
CA VAL A 50 -9.69 -24.13 -15.82
C VAL A 50 -10.78 -24.97 -16.46
N TYR A 51 -10.41 -26.21 -16.79
CA TYR A 51 -11.20 -27.18 -17.53
C TYR A 51 -11.28 -28.48 -16.75
N MET A 52 -12.31 -29.26 -17.04
CA MET A 52 -12.37 -30.67 -16.66
C MET A 52 -12.86 -31.52 -17.83
N ARG A 53 -12.56 -32.81 -17.80
CA ARG A 53 -13.13 -33.81 -18.73
C ARG A 53 -13.31 -35.14 -18.01
N LYS A 54 -14.14 -36.02 -18.56
CA LYS A 54 -14.16 -37.42 -18.11
C LYS A 54 -12.84 -38.06 -18.50
N ALA A 55 -12.22 -38.74 -17.55
CA ALA A 55 -11.02 -39.52 -17.79
C ALA A 55 -11.31 -40.69 -18.74
N GLY A 56 -10.28 -41.11 -19.48
CA GLY A 56 -10.35 -42.34 -20.26
C GLY A 56 -10.43 -43.59 -19.36
N LYS A 57 -10.91 -44.69 -19.93
CA LYS A 57 -10.89 -46.05 -19.38
C LYS A 57 -10.21 -46.98 -20.40
N ASP A 58 -9.92 -48.22 -20.04
CA ASP A 58 -9.18 -49.19 -20.89
C ASP A 58 -9.67 -49.27 -22.35
N LEU A 59 -10.97 -49.09 -22.59
CA LEU A 59 -11.60 -49.15 -23.91
C LEU A 59 -12.22 -47.82 -24.38
N TYR A 60 -12.04 -46.74 -23.62
CA TYR A 60 -12.66 -45.44 -23.88
C TYR A 60 -11.67 -44.30 -23.74
N GLU A 61 -11.52 -43.51 -24.80
CA GLU A 61 -10.74 -42.27 -24.75
C GLU A 61 -11.37 -41.24 -23.79
N PRO A 62 -10.57 -40.30 -23.22
CA PRO A 62 -11.10 -39.18 -22.47
C PRO A 62 -12.11 -38.36 -23.29
N SER A 63 -13.09 -37.75 -22.61
CA SER A 63 -14.03 -36.87 -23.30
C SER A 63 -13.36 -35.59 -23.81
N ALA A 64 -14.07 -34.82 -24.65
CA ALA A 64 -13.70 -33.43 -24.88
C ALA A 64 -13.66 -32.65 -23.56
N TRP A 65 -12.82 -31.61 -23.51
CA TRP A 65 -12.79 -30.65 -22.41
C TRP A 65 -14.13 -29.93 -22.24
N SER A 66 -14.48 -29.64 -21.00
CA SER A 66 -15.62 -28.80 -20.65
C SER A 66 -15.47 -27.36 -21.17
N PRO A 67 -16.52 -26.54 -21.11
CA PRO A 67 -16.34 -25.09 -21.03
C PRO A 67 -15.41 -24.72 -19.86
N SER A 68 -14.68 -23.61 -19.99
CA SER A 68 -13.77 -23.14 -18.94
C SER A 68 -14.49 -22.36 -17.84
N VAL A 69 -13.92 -22.41 -16.64
CA VAL A 69 -14.14 -21.41 -15.59
C VAL A 69 -12.90 -20.54 -15.49
N GLN A 70 -13.08 -19.22 -15.36
CA GLN A 70 -11.98 -18.29 -15.16
C GLN A 70 -11.72 -18.10 -13.66
N LEU A 71 -10.45 -18.11 -13.28
CA LEU A 71 -9.99 -17.79 -11.94
C LEU A 71 -8.73 -16.93 -12.04
N THR A 72 -8.65 -15.85 -11.27
CA THR A 72 -7.42 -15.07 -11.11
C THR A 72 -6.77 -15.46 -9.79
N THR A 73 -5.49 -15.83 -9.85
CA THR A 73 -4.70 -16.09 -8.65
C THR A 73 -4.51 -14.82 -7.84
N GLU A 74 -4.37 -14.96 -6.53
CA GLU A 74 -4.14 -13.84 -5.63
C GLU A 74 -2.80 -13.14 -5.90
N ARG A 75 -2.74 -11.85 -5.56
CA ARG A 75 -1.47 -11.11 -5.43
C ARG A 75 -0.72 -11.58 -4.19
N SER A 76 0.61 -11.49 -4.18
CA SER A 76 1.42 -11.83 -3.00
C SER A 76 1.44 -10.69 -1.98
N SER A 77 1.48 -11.01 -0.70
CA SER A 77 1.51 -10.01 0.37
C SER A 77 2.93 -9.54 0.66
N VAL A 78 3.13 -8.23 0.80
CA VAL A 78 4.40 -7.64 1.32
C VAL A 78 4.41 -7.53 2.85
N ALA A 79 3.31 -7.93 3.53
CA ALA A 79 3.20 -7.80 4.98
C ALA A 79 4.16 -8.72 5.75
N ALA A 80 4.72 -9.74 5.09
CA ALA A 80 5.73 -10.62 5.68
C ALA A 80 7.12 -9.96 5.75
N ASP A 81 7.39 -8.97 4.90
CA ASP A 81 8.70 -8.33 4.77
C ASP A 81 8.99 -7.38 5.95
N ILE A 82 10.25 -6.99 6.10
CA ILE A 82 10.71 -6.03 7.11
C ILE A 82 11.09 -4.74 6.44
N VAL A 83 10.84 -3.60 7.08
CA VAL A 83 11.47 -2.34 6.70
C VAL A 83 12.62 -2.05 7.67
N SER A 84 13.85 -2.01 7.17
CA SER A 84 15.01 -1.57 7.94
C SER A 84 15.18 -0.05 7.84
N VAL A 85 15.73 0.54 8.91
CA VAL A 85 16.01 1.98 9.00
C VAL A 85 17.50 2.16 9.24
N THR A 86 18.14 2.96 8.40
CA THR A 86 19.56 3.32 8.54
C THR A 86 19.76 4.83 8.46
N GLY A 87 20.93 5.31 8.89
CA GLY A 87 21.22 6.73 9.05
C GLY A 87 21.00 7.22 10.48
N THR A 88 21.47 8.43 10.76
CA THR A 88 21.37 9.05 12.09
C THR A 88 20.08 9.87 12.17
N PRO A 89 19.18 9.62 13.15
CA PRO A 89 17.92 10.35 13.32
C PRO A 89 18.21 11.74 13.93
N LYS A 90 18.77 12.63 13.13
CA LYS A 90 19.23 13.96 13.54
C LYS A 90 18.97 14.97 12.41
N VAL A 91 18.51 16.18 12.73
CA VAL A 91 18.28 17.24 11.75
C VAL A 91 19.51 17.43 10.86
N ASN A 92 19.29 17.72 9.58
CA ASN A 92 20.29 17.82 8.51
C ASN A 92 20.96 16.52 8.05
N GLU A 93 20.77 15.41 8.77
CA GLU A 93 21.17 14.08 8.32
C GLU A 93 20.12 13.47 7.38
N THR A 94 20.50 12.38 6.72
CA THR A 94 19.59 11.58 5.89
C THR A 94 19.32 10.24 6.55
N ILE A 95 18.04 9.87 6.60
CA ILE A 95 17.61 8.52 6.96
C ILE A 95 17.17 7.76 5.72
N THR A 96 17.37 6.45 5.73
CA THR A 96 17.02 5.54 4.63
C THR A 96 16.15 4.42 5.17
N PHE A 97 15.03 4.17 4.49
CA PHE A 97 14.17 3.01 4.71
C PHE A 97 14.34 2.04 3.55
N LYS A 98 14.47 0.75 3.86
CA LYS A 98 14.62 -0.30 2.85
C LYS A 98 13.74 -1.50 3.17
N VAL A 99 13.02 -2.02 2.18
CA VAL A 99 12.34 -3.31 2.30
C VAL A 99 13.35 -4.44 2.21
N GLU A 100 13.30 -5.34 3.20
CA GLU A 100 14.07 -6.57 3.27
C GLU A 100 13.12 -7.76 3.19
N ASN A 101 13.35 -8.57 2.16
CA ASN A 101 12.53 -9.71 1.85
C ASN A 101 12.72 -10.84 2.86
N LYS A 102 11.64 -11.37 3.43
CA LYS A 102 11.71 -12.59 4.26
C LYS A 102 11.63 -13.89 3.46
N THR A 103 11.19 -13.80 2.21
CA THR A 103 10.98 -14.98 1.35
C THR A 103 11.59 -14.74 -0.02
N GLU A 104 12.07 -15.80 -0.67
CA GLU A 104 12.57 -15.70 -2.07
C GLU A 104 11.48 -15.19 -3.03
N ASN A 105 10.21 -15.44 -2.69
CA ASN A 105 9.05 -15.08 -3.50
C ASN A 105 8.76 -13.58 -3.55
N THR A 106 9.50 -12.73 -2.82
CA THR A 106 9.31 -11.27 -2.81
C THR A 106 10.48 -10.49 -3.46
N GLN A 107 11.42 -11.19 -4.10
CA GLN A 107 12.62 -10.55 -4.70
C GLN A 107 12.30 -9.49 -5.76
N ASP A 108 11.30 -9.70 -6.61
CA ASP A 108 10.88 -8.78 -7.66
C ASP A 108 9.75 -7.83 -7.22
N GLU A 109 9.51 -7.69 -5.91
CA GLU A 109 8.45 -6.83 -5.41
C GLU A 109 8.58 -5.37 -5.83
N ARG A 110 7.42 -4.75 -6.02
CA ARG A 110 7.28 -3.34 -6.35
C ARG A 110 6.26 -2.70 -5.45
N GLY A 111 6.52 -1.46 -5.08
CA GLY A 111 5.59 -0.70 -4.27
C GLY A 111 5.82 0.80 -4.33
N ILE A 112 5.00 1.49 -3.55
CA ILE A 112 5.11 2.92 -3.30
C ILE A 112 5.37 3.16 -1.83
N TRP A 113 6.06 4.25 -1.54
CA TRP A 113 6.34 4.69 -0.18
C TRP A 113 5.44 5.85 0.23
N VAL A 114 5.00 5.81 1.48
CA VAL A 114 4.34 6.91 2.17
C VAL A 114 5.13 7.21 3.43
N LEU A 115 5.57 8.46 3.59
CA LEU A 115 6.22 8.93 4.81
C LEU A 115 5.26 9.80 5.63
N GLU A 116 5.29 9.63 6.94
CA GLU A 116 4.46 10.38 7.89
C GLU A 116 5.34 10.87 9.03
N ARG A 117 5.19 12.14 9.42
CA ARG A 117 5.72 12.62 10.69
C ARG A 117 4.71 12.25 11.77
N ILE A 118 5.15 11.48 12.76
CA ILE A 118 4.31 11.01 13.87
C ILE A 118 4.88 11.47 15.22
N GLY A 119 3.99 11.83 16.15
CA GLY A 119 4.33 12.24 17.52
C GLY A 119 3.48 13.41 18.03
N ASP A 120 3.43 13.61 19.34
CA ASP A 120 2.75 14.75 20.00
C ASP A 120 1.26 14.95 19.60
N GLY A 121 0.53 13.84 19.38
CA GLY A 121 -0.87 13.87 18.94
C GLY A 121 -1.11 14.37 17.52
N MET A 122 -0.03 14.65 16.75
CA MET A 122 -0.08 15.03 15.34
C MET A 122 0.41 13.89 14.45
N ASN A 123 -0.35 13.63 13.39
CA ASN A 123 0.09 12.84 12.24
C ASN A 123 0.00 13.77 11.02
N ASN A 124 1.14 14.23 10.50
CA ASN A 124 1.19 14.99 9.25
C ASN A 124 1.90 14.15 8.18
N THR A 125 1.32 14.07 6.98
CA THR A 125 1.94 13.38 5.85
C THR A 125 3.14 14.16 5.33
N LEU A 126 4.31 13.53 5.26
CA LEU A 126 5.49 14.05 4.60
C LEU A 126 5.56 13.37 3.23
N ILE A 127 5.34 14.09 2.14
CA ILE A 127 5.33 13.45 0.81
C ILE A 127 6.69 13.60 0.13
N PRO A 128 7.37 12.47 -0.10
CA PRO A 128 7.92 12.15 -1.40
C PRO A 128 7.26 10.86 -1.92
N THR A 129 6.32 10.99 -2.86
CA THR A 129 5.87 9.84 -3.66
C THR A 129 6.91 9.65 -4.76
N THR A 130 8.01 8.95 -4.47
CA THR A 130 8.97 8.60 -5.53
C THR A 130 8.59 7.27 -6.13
N THR A 131 8.25 7.29 -7.41
CA THR A 131 8.38 6.12 -8.28
C THR A 131 9.81 6.16 -8.84
N SER A 132 10.66 5.31 -8.29
CA SER A 132 12.06 5.13 -8.71
C SER A 132 12.23 3.70 -9.23
N ASP A 133 13.24 3.45 -10.08
CA ASP A 133 13.57 2.09 -10.52
C ASP A 133 13.90 1.17 -9.32
N ASP A 134 14.54 1.74 -8.29
CA ASP A 134 14.59 1.13 -6.95
C ASP A 134 13.32 1.52 -6.18
N THR A 135 12.31 0.64 -6.22
CA THR A 135 11.06 0.84 -5.47
C THR A 135 11.18 0.40 -4.01
N LYS A 136 12.24 -0.32 -3.62
CA LYS A 136 12.39 -0.91 -2.29
C LYS A 136 13.13 -0.01 -1.31
N THR A 137 13.68 1.11 -1.77
CA THR A 137 14.42 2.05 -0.92
C THR A 137 13.81 3.45 -1.04
N ILE A 138 13.68 4.14 0.09
CA ILE A 138 13.38 5.58 0.12
C ILE A 138 14.31 6.29 1.09
N THR A 139 14.78 7.47 0.70
CA THR A 139 15.62 8.34 1.52
C THR A 139 14.88 9.63 1.85
N TYR A 140 15.16 10.19 3.03
CA TYR A 140 14.58 11.44 3.46
C TYR A 140 15.61 12.24 4.26
N ARG A 141 15.86 13.49 3.84
CA ARG A 141 16.71 14.43 4.55
C ARG A 141 15.90 15.10 5.65
N LEU A 142 16.35 14.95 6.89
CA LEU A 142 15.68 15.45 8.08
C LEU A 142 15.78 16.98 8.13
N VAL A 143 14.64 17.63 8.37
CA VAL A 143 14.53 19.09 8.49
C VAL A 143 14.21 19.49 9.93
N PRO A 144 14.45 20.76 10.33
CA PRO A 144 14.19 21.22 11.70
C PRO A 144 12.76 20.94 12.19
N GLU A 145 11.77 20.99 11.31
CA GLU A 145 10.37 20.71 11.65
C GLU A 145 10.11 19.25 12.06
N ASP A 146 11.05 18.33 11.78
CA ASP A 146 10.96 16.93 12.19
C ASP A 146 11.54 16.68 13.60
N ALA A 147 12.28 17.62 14.18
CA ALA A 147 12.90 17.45 15.50
C ALA A 147 11.83 17.20 16.59
N GLY A 148 12.11 16.23 17.47
CA GLY A 148 11.16 15.77 18.48
C GLY A 148 10.04 14.84 17.96
N TYR A 149 10.02 14.53 16.66
CA TYR A 149 9.10 13.57 16.05
C TYR A 149 9.84 12.34 15.52
N GLN A 150 9.09 11.34 15.07
CA GLN A 150 9.60 10.19 14.30
C GLN A 150 9.11 10.28 12.85
N ILE A 151 9.86 9.69 11.92
CA ILE A 151 9.36 9.42 10.56
C ILE A 151 8.88 7.98 10.50
N LYS A 152 7.60 7.79 10.24
CA LYS A 152 7.04 6.49 9.88
C LYS A 152 7.08 6.33 8.37
N ALA A 153 7.63 5.21 7.91
CA ALA A 153 7.61 4.82 6.51
C ALA A 153 6.69 3.62 6.32
N THR A 154 5.79 3.72 5.34
CA THR A 154 4.88 2.63 4.94
C THR A 154 5.15 2.29 3.48
N PHE A 155 5.51 1.03 3.22
CA PHE A 155 5.64 0.47 1.89
C PHE A 155 4.34 -0.25 1.52
N ILE A 156 3.76 0.08 0.36
CA ILE A 156 2.50 -0.48 -0.11
C ILE A 156 2.76 -1.24 -1.41
N GLY A 157 2.45 -2.54 -1.42
CA GLY A 157 2.64 -3.41 -2.59
C GLY A 157 1.79 -2.97 -3.80
N THR A 158 2.38 -3.03 -4.99
CA THR A 158 1.74 -2.68 -6.26
C THR A 158 1.92 -3.78 -7.32
N GLY A 159 1.15 -3.74 -8.40
CA GLY A 159 1.18 -4.77 -9.43
C GLY A 159 0.83 -6.13 -8.85
N ASP A 160 1.75 -7.08 -8.93
CA ASP A 160 1.58 -8.46 -8.47
C ASP A 160 1.62 -8.64 -6.94
N TYR A 161 1.85 -7.54 -6.21
CA TYR A 161 2.03 -7.48 -4.76
C TYR A 161 0.95 -6.63 -4.12
N LYS A 162 0.44 -7.03 -2.94
CA LYS A 162 -0.60 -6.32 -2.16
C LYS A 162 -0.18 -6.15 -0.70
N ASP A 163 -1.06 -5.54 0.09
CA ASP A 163 -0.86 -5.20 1.50
C ASP A 163 0.28 -4.19 1.72
N GLN A 164 0.63 -3.96 2.98
CA GLN A 164 1.66 -3.00 3.36
C GLN A 164 2.48 -3.49 4.55
N CYS A 165 3.72 -3.02 4.63
CA CYS A 165 4.58 -3.13 5.81
C CYS A 165 5.10 -1.74 6.19
N SER A 166 5.42 -1.52 7.47
CA SER A 166 5.81 -0.20 7.94
C SER A 166 6.74 -0.28 9.14
N THR A 167 7.58 0.74 9.29
CA THR A 167 8.41 0.95 10.47
C THR A 167 8.53 2.44 10.77
N SER A 168 9.08 2.79 11.92
CA SER A 168 9.37 4.16 12.30
C SER A 168 10.85 4.33 12.67
N SER A 169 11.40 5.50 12.37
CA SER A 169 12.70 5.91 12.90
C SER A 169 12.64 6.08 14.43
N ASN A 170 13.80 6.19 15.09
CA ASN A 170 13.86 6.77 16.42
C ASN A 170 13.47 8.27 16.39
N THR A 171 13.23 8.85 17.56
CA THR A 171 12.95 10.29 17.70
C THR A 171 14.11 11.12 17.20
N ILE A 172 13.81 12.08 16.33
CA ILE A 172 14.79 12.91 15.66
C ILE A 172 15.35 13.96 16.62
N GLN A 173 16.67 14.01 16.71
CA GLN A 173 17.44 14.96 17.49
C GLN A 173 17.72 16.25 16.70
N ASN A 174 17.98 17.35 17.38
CA ASN A 174 18.45 18.58 16.74
C ASN A 174 19.88 18.46 16.23
N ASP A 175 20.28 19.32 15.29
CA ASP A 175 21.60 19.24 14.64
C ASP A 175 22.76 19.68 15.57
N ALA A 176 22.48 20.59 16.49
CA ALA A 176 23.40 21.02 17.54
C ALA A 176 22.64 21.50 18.78
N GLN A 177 23.20 21.19 19.96
CA GLN A 177 22.61 21.31 21.31
C GLN A 177 21.27 20.58 21.48
N ASP A 178 21.15 19.78 22.54
CA ASP A 178 19.90 19.12 22.88
C ASP A 178 18.95 20.12 23.53
N ILE A 179 18.04 20.70 22.74
CA ILE A 179 16.94 21.54 23.25
C ILE A 179 15.86 20.70 23.99
N GLY A 180 16.00 19.37 23.94
CA GLY A 180 15.02 18.40 24.41
C GLY A 180 13.70 18.51 23.66
N ILE A 181 12.62 18.65 24.43
CA ILE A 181 11.26 18.82 23.92
C ILE A 181 10.78 20.28 23.92
N THR A 182 11.67 21.23 24.23
CA THR A 182 11.32 22.66 24.35
C THR A 182 10.87 23.23 23.00
N LYS A 183 9.72 23.90 22.99
CA LYS A 183 9.14 24.53 21.79
C LYS A 183 8.94 26.03 22.03
N PRO A 184 9.01 26.88 20.98
CA PRO A 184 8.59 28.27 21.09
C PRO A 184 7.14 28.36 21.55
N LYS A 185 6.88 29.12 22.61
CA LYS A 185 5.52 29.47 23.01
C LYS A 185 5.07 30.74 22.32
N LEU A 186 3.97 30.64 21.59
CA LEU A 186 3.30 31.79 21.02
C LEU A 186 2.59 32.59 22.12
N VAL A 187 2.94 33.87 22.23
CA VAL A 187 2.38 34.81 23.21
C VAL A 187 1.29 35.66 22.57
N ARG A 188 1.55 36.19 21.37
CA ARG A 188 0.63 37.06 20.63
C ARG A 188 0.76 36.85 19.13
N GLN A 189 -0.35 36.99 18.42
CA GLN A 189 -0.42 37.01 16.96
C GLN A 189 -1.11 38.30 16.52
N GLU A 190 -0.49 39.02 15.60
CA GLU A 190 -1.02 40.23 14.97
C GLU A 190 -0.98 40.08 13.44
N GLU A 191 -1.49 41.08 12.71
CA GLU A 191 -1.65 41.04 11.25
C GLU A 191 -0.33 40.78 10.50
N TYR A 192 0.78 41.33 11.01
CA TYR A 192 2.11 41.21 10.39
C TYR A 192 3.19 40.75 11.37
N SER A 193 2.82 40.30 12.57
CA SER A 193 3.78 39.97 13.62
C SER A 193 3.34 38.78 14.46
N ILE A 194 4.31 38.02 14.94
CA ILE A 194 4.12 36.97 15.94
C ILE A 194 5.11 37.26 17.07
N THR A 195 4.62 37.27 18.30
CA THR A 195 5.48 37.31 19.50
C THR A 195 5.59 35.90 20.06
N ALA A 196 6.82 35.40 20.18
CA ALA A 196 7.13 34.11 20.78
C ALA A 196 8.12 34.28 21.93
N ARG A 197 8.14 33.32 22.85
CA ARG A 197 9.12 33.22 23.93
C ARG A 197 9.51 31.76 24.19
N VAL A 198 10.61 31.57 24.90
CA VAL A 198 10.92 30.29 25.56
C VAL A 198 10.25 30.29 26.94
N GLU A 199 9.74 29.14 27.39
CA GLU A 199 9.25 28.97 28.76
C GLU A 199 10.31 28.31 29.65
N GLY A 200 10.42 28.78 30.89
CA GLY A 200 11.46 28.36 31.82
C GLY A 200 12.66 29.30 31.80
N ALA A 201 13.23 29.58 32.98
CA ALA A 201 14.49 30.31 33.08
C ALA A 201 15.64 29.34 32.80
N SER A 202 16.52 29.72 31.87
CA SER A 202 17.78 29.04 31.60
C SER A 202 18.86 30.09 31.28
N ASP A 203 20.11 29.73 31.51
CA ASP A 203 21.29 30.51 31.07
C ASP A 203 21.63 30.26 29.59
N ASP A 204 20.86 29.40 28.91
CA ASP A 204 21.03 29.10 27.49
C ASP A 204 20.66 30.29 26.59
N ILE A 205 21.31 30.34 25.43
CA ILE A 205 21.00 31.31 24.37
C ILE A 205 20.11 30.63 23.34
N TYR A 206 18.93 31.21 23.10
CA TYR A 206 17.95 30.72 22.13
C TYR A 206 17.91 31.59 20.89
N GLU A 207 17.92 30.95 19.73
CA GLU A 207 17.69 31.60 18.44
C GLU A 207 16.31 31.21 17.89
N PHE A 208 15.55 32.19 17.39
CA PHE A 208 14.25 31.96 16.76
C PHE A 208 14.37 32.07 15.24
N GLY A 209 14.01 31.01 14.54
CA GLY A 209 13.80 31.01 13.09
C GLY A 209 12.31 30.91 12.74
N TYR A 210 11.96 31.32 11.53
CA TYR A 210 10.60 31.13 10.97
C TYR A 210 10.66 30.76 9.49
N LYS A 211 9.59 30.10 9.01
CA LYS A 211 9.39 29.78 7.60
C LYS A 211 7.92 30.00 7.25
N GLU A 212 7.67 30.67 6.12
CA GLU A 212 6.31 30.83 5.61
C GLU A 212 5.78 29.47 5.10
N GLY A 213 4.61 29.06 5.61
CA GLY A 213 3.91 27.86 5.13
C GLY A 213 3.06 28.16 3.87
N MET A 214 2.52 27.11 3.24
CA MET A 214 1.58 27.30 2.12
C MET A 214 0.35 28.11 2.58
N LYS A 215 0.06 29.22 1.89
CA LYS A 215 -1.17 29.99 2.10
C LYS A 215 -2.37 29.11 1.76
N ARG A 216 -3.23 28.85 2.75
CA ARG A 216 -4.56 28.28 2.51
C ARG A 216 -5.35 29.25 1.64
N ARG A 217 -5.49 28.93 0.36
CA ARG A 217 -6.43 29.63 -0.52
C ARG A 217 -7.83 29.17 -0.15
N SER A 218 -8.63 30.04 0.47
CA SER A 218 -10.06 29.81 0.57
C SER A 218 -10.63 29.67 -0.85
N PRO A 219 -11.41 28.63 -1.17
CA PRO A 219 -12.13 28.59 -2.44
C PRO A 219 -13.06 29.81 -2.51
N PRO A 220 -13.22 30.43 -3.69
CA PRO A 220 -14.11 31.57 -3.84
C PRO A 220 -15.52 31.17 -3.40
N LEU A 221 -16.14 31.99 -2.54
CA LEU A 221 -17.55 31.90 -2.21
C LEU A 221 -18.35 31.96 -3.50
N ARG A 222 -18.84 30.81 -4.00
CA ARG A 222 -19.93 30.80 -4.96
C ARG A 222 -21.15 31.33 -4.22
N SER A 223 -21.56 32.55 -4.54
CA SER A 223 -22.89 33.04 -4.21
C SER A 223 -23.91 32.07 -4.82
N LEU A 224 -24.59 31.29 -3.98
CA LEU A 224 -25.84 30.66 -4.36
C LEU A 224 -26.85 31.79 -4.51
N GLN A 225 -27.02 32.27 -5.74
CA GLN A 225 -28.15 33.09 -6.10
C GLN A 225 -29.38 32.19 -5.99
N ALA A 226 -30.10 32.31 -4.88
CA ALA A 226 -31.38 31.66 -4.68
C ALA A 226 -32.35 32.18 -5.75
N GLY A 227 -32.60 31.35 -6.78
CA GLY A 227 -33.62 31.62 -7.76
C GLY A 227 -34.99 31.58 -7.08
N ALA A 228 -35.58 32.76 -6.87
CA ALA A 228 -36.97 32.90 -6.52
C ALA A 228 -37.82 32.30 -7.66
N ARG A 229 -38.45 31.14 -7.41
CA ARG A 229 -39.55 30.67 -8.23
C ARG A 229 -40.83 31.32 -7.71
N THR A 230 -41.31 32.33 -8.42
CA THR A 230 -42.71 32.75 -8.34
C THR A 230 -43.56 31.75 -9.12
N TYR A 231 -44.58 31.17 -8.49
CA TYR A 231 -45.64 30.45 -9.18
C TYR A 231 -46.75 31.45 -9.57
N PRO A 232 -47.33 31.37 -10.78
CA PRO A 232 -48.51 32.16 -11.11
C PRO A 232 -49.76 31.51 -10.50
N SER A 233 -50.60 32.34 -9.89
CA SER A 233 -51.98 31.98 -9.53
C SER A 233 -52.83 31.87 -10.79
N HIS A 234 -53.55 30.76 -10.95
CA HIS A 234 -54.70 30.71 -11.85
C HIS A 234 -55.98 30.52 -11.03
N HIS A 235 -56.97 31.35 -11.41
CA HIS A 235 -58.37 31.34 -11.02
C HIS A 235 -59.06 30.00 -11.26
#